data_AF-A0A538P7M6-F1
#
_entry.id   AF-A0A538P7M6-F1
#
_cell.length_a   1.000
_cell.length_b   1.000
_cell.length_c   1.000
_cell.angle_alpha   90.00
_cell.angle_beta   90.00
_cell.angle_gamma   90.00
#
_symmetry.space_group_name_H-M   'P 1'
#
loop_
_entity.id
_entity.type
_entity.pdbx_description
1 polymer ?
#
loop_
_entity_poly.entity_id
_entity_poly.type
_entity_poly.pdbx_seq_one_letter_code
_entity_poly.pdbx_strand_id
1 'polypeptide(L)'
;MRKIFSSTPAAIFGLLLHLGASVGANAQPAIEPGSHSFPQITLPDAAHGEQAIRALGQHLPEIAQAYGKSIEQLTDLLGRDRTLTVDRRGRLFYLDDTLPLPQPETTQQSDALVATAAESLDQTFFLHSRRGAKRIIYLDFNGHVLSGTAWNAQYTGGQPINCPPFDFEGGPSVFTLNELTAIQEIWQRVAEDYAPFDVDVTTEDMGEAALTRSSSTDEYYGVRVLISPISSYFGPYGGIAYVGAFNDTSDYYKPALVFPENLGPNSARYVAEACAHEAGHTLGLSHDGTTTGDAYFRGYGTGETSWAPIMGASYSRNVTQWSKGEYTNANNQEDDLAIIASYVGFRPDDHGNDS
;
A
#
# COMPACT_ATOMS: atom_id res chain seq x y z
N MET A 1 -93.26 9.70 15.97
CA MET A 1 -93.87 8.48 15.40
C MET A 1 -92.77 7.63 14.77
N ARG A 2 -92.65 6.36 15.20
CA ARG A 2 -92.17 5.14 14.48
C ARG A 2 -91.63 5.35 13.05
N LYS A 3 -90.53 4.76 12.56
CA LYS A 3 -89.97 3.40 12.77
C LYS A 3 -88.55 3.29 12.15
N ILE A 4 -87.81 2.33 12.69
CA ILE A 4 -86.54 1.70 12.29
C ILE A 4 -86.52 1.22 10.82
N PHE A 5 -85.35 1.29 10.15
CA PHE A 5 -84.77 0.18 9.36
C PHE A 5 -83.24 0.32 9.20
N SER A 6 -82.55 -0.80 9.39
CA SER A 6 -81.11 -1.05 9.31
C SER A 6 -80.61 -1.21 7.87
N SER A 7 -79.36 -0.84 7.60
CA SER A 7 -78.30 -1.75 7.09
C SER A 7 -77.07 -0.95 6.62
N THR A 8 -75.90 -1.43 7.04
CA THR A 8 -74.53 -1.04 6.70
C THR A 8 -74.26 -0.88 5.20
N PRO A 9 -73.25 -0.06 4.82
CA PRO A 9 -72.36 -0.49 3.74
C PRO A 9 -70.86 -0.39 4.09
N ALA A 10 -70.14 -1.29 3.44
CA ALA A 10 -68.72 -1.57 3.54
C ALA A 10 -67.81 -0.38 3.19
N ALA A 11 -66.72 -0.24 3.94
CA ALA A 11 -65.58 0.59 3.58
C ALA A 11 -64.66 -0.19 2.64
N ILE A 12 -64.49 0.31 1.42
CA ILE A 12 -63.51 -0.17 0.44
C ILE A 12 -62.19 0.55 0.73
N PHE A 13 -61.18 -0.18 1.18
CA PHE A 13 -59.80 0.30 1.27
C PHE A 13 -59.12 0.09 -0.09
N GLY A 14 -58.81 1.19 -0.79
CA GLY A 14 -58.02 1.18 -2.02
C GLY A 14 -56.54 0.95 -1.71
N LEU A 15 -55.99 -0.15 -2.21
CA LEU A 15 -54.57 -0.48 -2.17
C LEU A 15 -53.85 0.26 -3.31
N LEU A 16 -53.10 1.31 -2.98
CA LEU A 16 -52.15 1.97 -3.88
C LEU A 16 -50.82 1.21 -3.84
N LEU A 17 -50.55 0.39 -4.86
CA LEU A 17 -49.20 -0.13 -5.13
C LEU A 17 -48.30 1.02 -5.59
N HIS A 18 -47.29 1.35 -4.79
CA HIS A 18 -46.10 2.06 -5.26
C HIS A 18 -45.04 1.03 -5.62
N LEU A 19 -44.77 0.86 -6.93
CA LEU A 19 -43.53 0.23 -7.39
C LEU A 19 -42.38 1.20 -7.11
N GLY A 20 -41.71 1.02 -5.98
CA GLY A 20 -40.37 1.56 -5.77
C GLY A 20 -39.37 0.69 -6.50
N ALA A 21 -38.81 1.19 -7.61
CA ALA A 21 -37.64 0.59 -8.23
C ALA A 21 -36.45 0.78 -7.29
N SER A 22 -36.03 -0.28 -6.61
CA SER A 22 -34.77 -0.31 -5.88
C SER A 22 -33.63 -0.30 -6.90
N VAL A 23 -32.99 0.86 -7.07
CA VAL A 23 -31.64 0.91 -7.64
C VAL A 23 -30.75 0.24 -6.61
N GLY A 24 -30.38 -1.02 -6.87
CA GLY A 24 -29.39 -1.73 -6.08
C GLY A 24 -28.05 -1.05 -6.25
N ALA A 25 -27.64 -0.25 -5.26
CA ALA A 25 -26.24 0.06 -5.07
C ALA A 25 -25.56 -1.28 -4.74
N ASN A 26 -24.76 -1.81 -5.67
CA ASN A 26 -23.77 -2.84 -5.38
C ASN A 26 -22.69 -2.20 -4.50
N ALA A 27 -23.02 -1.93 -3.24
CA ALA A 27 -22.03 -1.74 -2.21
C ALA A 27 -21.50 -3.15 -1.90
N GLN A 28 -20.27 -3.41 -2.34
CA GLN A 28 -19.51 -4.58 -1.92
C GLN A 28 -19.47 -4.55 -0.38
N PRO A 29 -19.90 -5.59 0.33
CA PRO A 29 -19.84 -5.58 1.79
C PRO A 29 -18.39 -5.39 2.21
N ALA A 30 -18.14 -4.38 3.05
CA ALA A 30 -16.85 -4.17 3.69
C ALA A 30 -16.50 -5.45 4.47
N ILE A 31 -15.47 -6.16 3.99
CA ILE A 31 -14.96 -7.36 4.62
C ILE A 31 -14.21 -6.92 5.88
N GLU A 32 -14.59 -7.44 7.05
CA GLU A 32 -13.91 -7.09 8.31
C GLU A 32 -12.41 -7.45 8.26
N PRO A 33 -11.48 -6.51 8.54
CA PRO A 33 -10.06 -6.80 8.49
C PRO A 33 -9.59 -7.45 9.80
N GLY A 34 -9.46 -8.78 9.84
CA GLY A 34 -8.64 -9.41 10.88
C GLY A 34 -8.90 -10.85 11.31
N SER A 35 -9.70 -11.68 10.63
CA SER A 35 -9.81 -13.09 11.05
C SER A 35 -10.13 -14.13 9.99
N HIS A 36 -9.99 -13.83 8.70
CA HIS A 36 -10.05 -14.91 7.71
C HIS A 36 -8.76 -15.71 7.79
N SER A 37 -8.85 -16.93 8.32
CA SER A 37 -7.76 -17.92 8.22
C SER A 37 -7.37 -18.04 6.75
N PHE A 38 -6.15 -17.60 6.41
CA PHE A 38 -5.67 -17.71 5.04
C PHE A 38 -5.62 -19.18 4.62
N PRO A 39 -6.02 -19.54 3.38
CA PRO A 39 -6.00 -20.92 2.92
C PRO A 39 -4.64 -21.58 3.14
N GLN A 40 -4.66 -22.79 3.70
CA GLN A 40 -3.43 -23.55 3.96
C GLN A 40 -3.10 -24.40 2.73
N ILE A 41 -2.30 -23.83 1.83
CA ILE A 41 -1.83 -24.49 0.62
C ILE A 41 -0.31 -24.57 0.59
N THR A 42 0.21 -25.49 -0.22
CA THR A 42 1.64 -25.61 -0.52
C THR A 42 1.84 -25.81 -2.01
N LEU A 43 2.28 -24.76 -2.70
CA LEU A 43 2.71 -24.82 -4.10
C LEU A 43 4.17 -25.31 -4.17
N PRO A 44 4.58 -25.92 -5.30
CA PRO A 44 5.95 -26.40 -5.48
C PRO A 44 6.98 -25.27 -5.33
N ASP A 45 6.75 -24.15 -5.99
CA ASP A 45 7.58 -22.94 -6.01
C ASP A 45 6.71 -21.69 -6.12
N ALA A 46 7.33 -20.52 -5.89
CA ALA A 46 6.71 -19.24 -6.21
C ALA A 46 6.49 -19.11 -7.72
N ALA A 47 5.39 -18.47 -8.13
CA ALA A 47 5.01 -18.34 -9.53
C ALA A 47 4.29 -17.03 -9.81
N HIS A 48 4.38 -16.53 -11.05
CA HIS A 48 3.65 -15.35 -11.54
C HIS A 48 2.90 -15.70 -12.83
N GLY A 49 2.04 -14.80 -13.30
CA GLY A 49 1.41 -14.98 -14.62
C GLY A 49 0.50 -16.21 -14.71
N GLU A 50 0.44 -16.74 -15.93
CA GLU A 50 -0.20 -18.01 -16.26
C GLU A 50 0.34 -19.21 -15.46
N GLN A 51 1.60 -19.17 -15.00
CA GLN A 51 2.15 -20.23 -14.16
C GLN A 51 1.51 -20.21 -12.76
N ALA A 52 1.30 -19.04 -12.19
CA ALA A 52 0.60 -18.88 -10.92
C ALA A 52 -0.84 -19.39 -11.01
N ILE A 53 -1.57 -19.02 -12.06
CA ILE A 53 -2.96 -19.47 -12.30
C ILE A 53 -3.02 -21.00 -12.35
N ARG A 54 -2.11 -21.64 -13.11
CA ARG A 54 -2.03 -23.10 -13.18
C ARG A 54 -1.62 -23.76 -11.86
N ALA A 55 -0.67 -23.15 -11.13
CA ALA A 55 -0.19 -23.69 -9.86
C ALA A 55 -1.28 -23.63 -8.78
N LEU A 56 -2.03 -22.53 -8.71
CA LEU A 56 -3.18 -22.38 -7.82
C LEU A 56 -4.27 -23.41 -8.15
N GLY A 57 -4.60 -23.60 -9.42
CA GLY A 57 -5.53 -24.63 -9.87
C GLY A 57 -6.84 -24.59 -9.08
N GLN A 58 -7.17 -25.68 -8.37
CA GLN A 58 -8.38 -25.79 -7.54
C GLN A 58 -8.42 -24.81 -6.35
N HIS A 59 -7.27 -24.27 -5.94
CA HIS A 59 -7.13 -23.33 -4.83
C HIS A 59 -7.34 -21.87 -5.25
N LEU A 60 -7.44 -21.58 -6.55
CA LEU A 60 -7.64 -20.22 -7.05
C LEU A 60 -8.88 -19.53 -6.44
N PRO A 61 -10.05 -20.18 -6.26
CA PRO A 61 -11.22 -19.53 -5.67
C PRO A 61 -11.02 -19.10 -4.21
N GLU A 62 -10.38 -19.93 -3.38
CA GLU A 62 -10.15 -19.61 -1.97
C GLU A 62 -9.08 -18.52 -1.80
N ILE A 63 -8.05 -18.51 -2.66
CA ILE A 63 -7.06 -17.43 -2.68
C ILE A 63 -7.68 -16.12 -3.16
N ALA A 64 -8.49 -16.14 -4.22
CA ALA A 64 -9.21 -14.94 -4.67
C ALA A 64 -10.08 -14.36 -3.55
N GLN A 65 -10.85 -15.22 -2.86
CA GLN A 65 -11.67 -14.81 -1.73
C GLN A 65 -10.84 -14.21 -0.58
N ALA A 66 -9.66 -14.76 -0.29
CA ALA A 66 -8.78 -14.26 0.77
C ALA A 66 -8.27 -12.82 0.52
N TYR A 67 -8.22 -12.39 -0.75
CA TYR A 67 -7.90 -11.01 -1.15
C TYR A 67 -9.14 -10.18 -1.51
N GLY A 68 -10.35 -10.66 -1.22
CA GLY A 68 -11.60 -9.95 -1.54
C GLY A 68 -11.86 -9.79 -3.04
N LYS A 69 -11.24 -10.64 -3.88
CA LYS A 69 -11.36 -10.64 -5.34
C LYS A 69 -12.23 -11.81 -5.81
N SER A 70 -12.92 -11.64 -6.93
CA SER A 70 -13.50 -12.76 -7.69
C SER A 70 -12.39 -13.58 -8.37
N ILE A 71 -12.74 -14.79 -8.82
CA ILE A 71 -11.84 -15.64 -9.60
C ILE A 71 -11.35 -14.89 -10.84
N GLU A 72 -12.28 -14.26 -11.56
CA GLU A 72 -12.01 -13.49 -12.78
C GLU A 72 -11.05 -12.33 -12.51
N GLN A 73 -11.26 -11.57 -11.43
CA GLN A 73 -10.38 -10.46 -11.05
C GLN A 73 -8.96 -10.94 -10.69
N LEU A 74 -8.81 -12.02 -9.91
CA LEU A 74 -7.49 -12.52 -9.57
C LEU A 74 -6.77 -13.15 -10.79
N THR A 75 -7.51 -13.87 -11.65
CA THR A 75 -6.97 -14.39 -12.91
C THR A 75 -6.51 -13.27 -13.83
N ASP A 76 -7.32 -12.23 -14.02
CA ASP A 76 -6.95 -11.07 -14.83
C ASP A 76 -5.70 -10.39 -14.26
N LEU A 77 -5.68 -10.11 -12.96
CA LEU A 77 -4.57 -9.45 -12.29
C LEU A 77 -3.26 -10.24 -12.45
N LEU A 78 -3.28 -11.55 -12.16
CA LEU A 78 -2.12 -12.43 -12.37
C LEU A 78 -1.69 -12.48 -13.85
N GLY A 79 -2.65 -12.48 -14.78
CA GLY A 79 -2.38 -12.57 -16.21
C GLY A 79 -1.75 -11.30 -16.79
N ARG A 80 -2.17 -10.12 -16.31
CA ARG A 80 -1.73 -8.82 -16.82
C ARG A 80 -0.50 -8.26 -16.12
N ASP A 81 -0.32 -8.58 -14.85
CA ASP A 81 0.79 -8.08 -14.05
C ASP A 81 1.83 -9.18 -13.81
N ARG A 82 3.01 -9.02 -14.43
CA ARG A 82 4.08 -10.00 -14.34
C ARG A 82 4.90 -9.89 -13.06
N THR A 83 4.78 -8.78 -12.35
CA THR A 83 5.48 -8.52 -11.09
C THR A 83 4.73 -9.12 -9.90
N LEU A 84 3.40 -9.29 -10.03
CA LEU A 84 2.59 -10.00 -9.05
C LEU A 84 2.95 -11.48 -9.00
N THR A 85 3.44 -11.90 -7.84
CA THR A 85 3.90 -13.26 -7.58
C THR A 85 3.08 -13.90 -6.46
N VAL A 86 2.79 -15.19 -6.63
CA VAL A 86 2.20 -16.07 -5.62
C VAL A 86 3.31 -16.86 -4.97
N ASP A 87 3.47 -16.75 -3.65
CA ASP A 87 4.43 -17.56 -2.89
C ASP A 87 3.97 -19.02 -2.75
N ARG A 88 4.81 -19.86 -2.15
CA ARG A 88 4.49 -21.28 -1.95
C ARG A 88 3.28 -21.52 -1.05
N ARG A 89 2.82 -20.54 -0.29
CA ARG A 89 1.67 -20.63 0.62
C ARG A 89 0.45 -19.90 0.08
N GLY A 90 0.48 -19.45 -1.18
CA GLY A 90 -0.63 -18.75 -1.84
C GLY A 90 -0.69 -17.25 -1.54
N ARG A 91 0.28 -16.69 -0.81
CA ARG A 91 0.34 -15.25 -0.54
C ARG A 91 0.78 -14.49 -1.77
N LEU A 92 0.20 -13.31 -1.98
CA LEU A 92 0.55 -12.39 -3.05
C LEU A 92 1.63 -11.45 -2.56
N PHE A 93 2.62 -11.21 -3.40
CA PHE A 93 3.63 -10.18 -3.20
C PHE A 93 4.07 -9.60 -4.55
N TYR A 94 4.53 -8.37 -4.52
CA TYR A 94 5.05 -7.68 -5.69
C TYR A 94 6.58 -7.70 -5.71
N LEU A 95 7.10 -7.78 -6.94
CA LEU A 95 8.52 -7.72 -7.28
C LEU A 95 8.74 -6.49 -8.16
N ASP A 96 8.85 -5.32 -7.54
CA ASP A 96 8.71 -4.07 -8.25
C ASP A 96 9.94 -3.69 -9.04
N ASP A 97 9.83 -3.82 -10.36
CA ASP A 97 10.93 -3.57 -11.28
C ASP A 97 11.49 -2.16 -11.05
N THR A 98 12.81 -2.03 -11.19
CA THR A 98 13.43 -0.73 -11.42
C THR A 98 12.96 -0.20 -12.77
N LEU A 99 11.82 0.48 -12.78
CA LEU A 99 11.35 1.17 -13.97
C LEU A 99 12.48 2.06 -14.49
N PRO A 100 12.59 2.28 -15.82
CA PRO A 100 13.62 3.15 -16.37
C PRO A 100 13.60 4.48 -15.64
N LEU A 101 14.56 4.66 -14.73
CA LEU A 101 14.65 5.87 -13.95
C LEU A 101 14.94 7.00 -14.93
N PRO A 102 14.27 8.14 -14.80
CA PRO A 102 14.64 9.32 -15.57
C PRO A 102 16.13 9.56 -15.39
N GLN A 103 16.83 9.90 -16.48
CA GLN A 103 18.23 10.29 -16.34
C GLN A 103 18.31 11.45 -15.34
N PRO A 104 19.31 11.46 -14.44
CA PRO A 104 19.49 12.57 -13.54
C PRO A 104 19.58 13.84 -14.38
N GLU A 105 18.61 14.73 -14.27
CA GLU A 105 18.70 16.01 -14.95
C GLU A 105 19.93 16.71 -14.37
N THR A 106 20.88 17.09 -15.23
CA THR A 106 22.10 17.81 -14.85
C THR A 106 21.83 19.27 -14.46
N THR A 107 20.58 19.64 -14.24
CA THR A 107 20.22 20.94 -13.70
C THR A 107 20.02 20.79 -12.19
N GLN A 108 20.87 21.47 -11.42
CA GLN A 108 20.55 21.86 -10.06
C GLN A 108 19.36 22.82 -10.09
N GLN A 109 18.18 22.35 -10.45
CA GLN A 109 16.95 23.02 -10.06
C GLN A 109 16.69 22.57 -8.64
N SER A 110 17.16 23.40 -7.70
CA SER A 110 16.53 23.48 -6.40
C SER A 110 15.07 23.82 -6.65
N ASP A 111 14.22 22.81 -6.74
CA ASP A 111 12.78 23.01 -6.58
C ASP A 111 12.58 23.47 -5.15
N ALA A 112 12.65 24.79 -4.98
CA ALA A 112 12.11 25.47 -3.82
C ALA A 112 10.58 25.39 -3.91
N LEU A 113 10.04 24.17 -3.76
CA LEU A 113 8.79 24.02 -3.05
C LEU A 113 8.98 24.74 -1.72
N VAL A 114 7.99 25.51 -1.29
CA VAL A 114 8.01 26.20 -0.01
C VAL A 114 8.14 25.11 1.05
N ALA A 115 9.37 24.76 1.41
CA ALA A 115 9.66 23.78 2.42
C ALA A 115 9.03 24.32 3.70
N THR A 116 8.00 23.64 4.19
CA THR A 116 7.84 23.51 5.64
C THR A 116 9.22 23.31 6.22
N ALA A 117 9.63 24.21 7.13
CA ALA A 117 10.99 24.28 7.60
C ALA A 117 11.46 22.87 7.98
N ALA A 118 12.50 22.37 7.31
CA ALA A 118 13.10 21.09 7.67
C ALA A 118 13.45 21.12 9.16
N GLU A 119 13.08 20.06 9.87
CA GLU A 119 13.38 19.91 11.29
C GLU A 119 14.91 19.91 11.47
N SER A 120 15.39 20.22 12.67
CA SER A 120 16.83 20.16 12.90
C SER A 120 17.35 18.73 12.65
N LEU A 121 18.53 18.57 12.03
CA LEU A 121 19.00 17.26 11.57
C LEU A 121 19.21 16.23 12.69
N ASP A 122 19.36 16.67 13.94
CA ASP A 122 19.37 15.80 15.12
C ASP A 122 17.99 15.17 15.44
N GLN A 123 16.91 15.70 14.87
CA GLN A 123 15.55 15.15 15.00
C GLN A 123 15.21 14.09 13.93
N THR A 124 16.14 13.80 13.01
CA THR A 124 15.87 12.95 11.82
C THR A 124 15.34 11.55 12.17
N PHE A 125 15.65 11.03 13.36
CA PHE A 125 15.17 9.74 13.86
C PHE A 125 14.10 9.86 14.96
N PHE A 126 13.40 11.00 15.01
CA PHE A 126 12.33 11.31 15.97
C PHE A 126 11.12 11.98 15.29
N LEU A 127 11.01 11.86 13.96
CA LEU A 127 9.98 12.52 13.17
C LEU A 127 8.67 11.73 13.23
N HIS A 128 7.55 12.44 13.33
CA HIS A 128 6.20 11.86 13.36
C HIS A 128 5.25 12.76 12.58
N SER A 129 4.51 12.18 11.64
CA SER A 129 3.49 12.90 10.88
C SER A 129 2.19 13.03 11.68
N ARG A 130 1.95 12.07 12.58
CA ARG A 130 0.74 12.02 13.41
C ARG A 130 0.98 11.26 14.71
N ARG A 131 1.77 11.85 15.61
CA ARG A 131 2.11 11.24 16.90
C ARG A 131 0.85 10.81 17.67
N GLY A 132 0.81 9.53 18.05
CA GLY A 132 -0.30 8.94 18.80
C GLY A 132 -1.40 8.31 17.94
N ALA A 133 -1.27 8.32 16.61
CA ALA A 133 -2.09 7.45 15.78
C ALA A 133 -1.87 5.99 16.20
N LYS A 134 -2.93 5.21 16.15
CA LYS A 134 -2.87 3.81 16.57
C LYS A 134 -2.15 2.93 15.55
N ARG A 135 -2.06 3.38 14.29
CA ARG A 135 -1.43 2.64 13.19
C ARG A 135 -0.17 3.36 12.74
N ILE A 136 0.88 2.60 12.44
CA ILE A 136 2.23 3.16 12.17
C ILE A 136 2.78 2.64 10.85
N ILE A 137 3.43 3.53 10.10
CA ILE A 137 4.37 3.21 9.02
C ILE A 137 5.75 3.68 9.50
N TYR A 138 6.60 2.73 9.90
CA TYR A 138 7.96 3.03 10.34
C TYR A 138 8.91 2.95 9.14
N LEU A 139 9.53 4.08 8.79
CA LEU A 139 10.56 4.17 7.77
C LEU A 139 11.91 3.89 8.42
N ASP A 140 12.40 2.67 8.22
CA ASP A 140 13.63 2.18 8.85
C ASP A 140 14.85 2.38 7.96
N PHE A 141 15.65 3.39 8.31
CA PHE A 141 16.93 3.68 7.67
C PHE A 141 18.11 3.12 8.45
N ASN A 142 17.91 2.69 9.71
CA ASN A 142 18.98 2.36 10.65
C ASN A 142 19.58 0.97 10.45
N GLY A 143 18.99 0.19 9.53
CA GLY A 143 19.35 -1.20 9.30
C GLY A 143 18.61 -2.15 10.24
N HIS A 144 18.59 -3.43 9.88
CA HIS A 144 17.80 -4.44 10.56
C HIS A 144 18.38 -5.85 10.33
N VAL A 145 17.86 -6.86 11.02
CA VAL A 145 18.17 -8.26 10.73
C VAL A 145 16.88 -8.99 10.39
N LEU A 146 16.69 -9.33 9.11
CA LEU A 146 15.54 -10.13 8.70
C LEU A 146 15.75 -11.58 9.13
N SER A 147 14.93 -12.03 10.05
CA SER A 147 14.95 -13.39 10.58
C SER A 147 13.53 -13.84 10.91
N GLY A 148 13.23 -15.12 10.67
CA GLY A 148 11.88 -15.66 10.90
C GLY A 148 10.79 -15.08 9.98
N THR A 149 11.16 -14.47 8.85
CA THR A 149 10.27 -13.91 7.84
C THR A 149 10.23 -14.77 6.58
N ALA A 150 9.23 -14.54 5.73
CA ALA A 150 9.11 -15.15 4.42
C ALA A 150 10.32 -14.80 3.52
N TRP A 151 10.89 -13.60 3.69
CA TRP A 151 12.05 -13.15 2.94
C TRP A 151 13.27 -14.03 3.16
N ASN A 152 13.74 -14.17 4.41
CA ASN A 152 14.89 -15.03 4.67
C ASN A 152 14.56 -16.52 4.50
N ALA A 153 13.32 -16.94 4.75
CA ALA A 153 12.91 -18.32 4.48
C ALA A 153 13.06 -18.69 2.98
N GLN A 154 12.66 -17.80 2.08
CA GLN A 154 12.66 -18.03 0.64
C GLN A 154 14.02 -17.77 -0.01
N TYR A 155 14.69 -16.67 0.33
CA TYR A 155 15.86 -16.18 -0.43
C TYR A 155 17.20 -16.68 0.13
N THR A 156 17.26 -17.15 1.38
CA THR A 156 18.50 -17.62 2.02
C THR A 156 18.36 -18.97 2.72
N GLY A 157 17.27 -19.71 2.47
CA GLY A 157 17.01 -21.00 3.12
C GLY A 157 16.84 -20.89 4.63
N GLY A 158 16.34 -19.75 5.11
CA GLY A 158 16.10 -19.46 6.52
C GLY A 158 17.25 -18.76 7.25
N GLN A 159 18.43 -18.58 6.63
CA GLN A 159 19.54 -17.86 7.27
C GLN A 159 19.21 -16.36 7.40
N PRO A 160 19.50 -15.70 8.53
CA PRO A 160 19.24 -14.27 8.67
C PRO A 160 19.90 -13.42 7.59
N ILE A 161 19.22 -12.36 7.16
CA ILE A 161 19.78 -11.34 6.25
C ILE A 161 20.12 -10.11 7.07
N ASN A 162 21.41 -9.76 7.10
CA ASN A 162 21.86 -8.52 7.73
C ASN A 162 21.61 -7.37 6.76
N CYS A 163 20.77 -6.43 7.18
CA CYS A 163 20.37 -5.28 6.38
C CYS A 163 21.14 -4.07 6.91
N PRO A 164 22.17 -3.59 6.20
CA PRO A 164 22.91 -2.41 6.64
C PRO A 164 22.02 -1.16 6.61
N PRO A 165 22.41 -0.09 7.33
CA PRO A 165 21.74 1.19 7.23
C PRO A 165 21.69 1.71 5.79
N PHE A 166 20.76 2.62 5.53
CA PHE A 166 20.76 3.46 4.33
C PHE A 166 22.08 4.21 4.23
N ASP A 167 22.74 4.12 3.06
CA ASP A 167 24.06 4.68 2.83
C ASP A 167 24.22 4.97 1.34
N PHE A 168 24.52 6.22 0.99
CA PHE A 168 24.89 6.60 -0.38
C PHE A 168 26.21 7.37 -0.47
N GLU A 169 26.84 7.71 0.66
CA GLU A 169 28.15 8.37 0.71
C GLU A 169 29.29 7.48 1.25
N GLY A 170 29.02 6.20 1.50
CA GLY A 170 30.00 5.15 1.81
C GLY A 170 30.39 5.04 3.29
N GLY A 171 29.52 5.48 4.20
CA GLY A 171 29.77 5.58 5.64
C GLY A 171 28.76 4.83 6.51
N PRO A 172 28.74 3.48 6.55
CA PRO A 172 27.66 2.69 7.16
C PRO A 172 27.59 2.75 8.70
N SER A 173 28.44 3.55 9.35
CA SER A 173 28.49 3.70 10.81
C SER A 173 27.94 5.03 11.34
N VAL A 174 27.83 6.06 10.48
CA VAL A 174 27.31 7.39 10.84
C VAL A 174 26.72 8.04 9.60
N PHE A 175 25.45 8.44 9.68
CA PHE A 175 24.80 9.21 8.61
C PHE A 175 25.48 10.57 8.41
N THR A 176 25.76 10.92 7.16
CA THR A 176 26.26 12.24 6.79
C THR A 176 25.15 13.30 6.86
N LEU A 177 25.51 14.58 6.78
CA LEU A 177 24.51 15.66 6.71
C LEU A 177 23.63 15.55 5.45
N ASN A 178 24.19 15.06 4.34
CA ASN A 178 23.43 14.86 3.10
C ASN A 178 22.45 13.71 3.26
N GLU A 179 22.86 12.61 3.90
CA GLU A 179 21.99 11.47 4.18
C GLU A 179 20.88 11.84 5.16
N LEU A 180 21.18 12.57 6.24
CA LEU A 180 20.15 13.05 7.17
C LEU A 180 19.15 13.98 6.45
N THR A 181 19.63 14.86 5.59
CA THR A 181 18.76 15.74 4.77
C THR A 181 17.87 14.91 3.84
N ALA A 182 18.43 13.89 3.17
CA ALA A 182 17.68 12.99 2.31
C ALA A 182 16.62 12.19 3.08
N ILE A 183 16.94 11.69 4.28
CA ILE A 183 15.99 10.97 5.15
C ILE A 183 14.82 11.87 5.53
N GLN A 184 15.07 13.13 5.90
CA GLN A 184 13.98 14.07 6.19
C GLN A 184 13.11 14.35 4.96
N GLU A 185 13.70 14.53 3.77
CA GLU A 185 12.94 14.71 2.53
C GLU A 185 12.08 13.48 2.23
N ILE A 186 12.66 12.27 2.36
CA ILE A 186 11.93 11.01 2.15
C ILE A 186 10.73 10.93 3.11
N TRP A 187 10.97 11.17 4.40
CA TRP A 187 9.91 11.14 5.40
C TRP A 187 8.81 12.19 5.11
N GLN A 188 9.16 13.42 4.73
CA GLN A 188 8.18 14.47 4.41
C GLN A 188 7.27 14.07 3.24
N ARG A 189 7.84 13.50 2.18
CA ARG A 189 7.08 13.05 1.00
C ARG A 189 6.12 11.91 1.36
N VAL A 190 6.61 10.88 2.04
CA VAL A 190 5.75 9.75 2.47
C VAL A 190 4.69 10.23 3.47
N ALA A 191 5.04 11.12 4.39
CA ALA A 191 4.09 11.72 5.32
C ALA A 191 2.97 12.49 4.61
N GLU A 192 3.28 13.22 3.54
CA GLU A 192 2.29 13.92 2.72
C GLU A 192 1.37 12.95 1.98
N ASP A 193 1.92 11.90 1.36
CA ASP A 193 1.13 10.87 0.66
C ASP A 193 0.10 10.22 1.59
N TYR A 194 0.46 10.02 2.86
CA TYR A 194 -0.41 9.43 3.87
C TYR A 194 -1.19 10.45 4.73
N ALA A 195 -1.05 11.75 4.49
CA ALA A 195 -1.70 12.81 5.26
C ALA A 195 -3.25 12.69 5.38
N PRO A 196 -3.99 12.15 4.37
CA PRO A 196 -5.43 11.95 4.48
C PRO A 196 -5.86 10.88 5.51
N PHE A 197 -4.94 10.07 6.04
CA PHE A 197 -5.27 8.87 6.83
C PHE A 197 -4.90 9.00 8.31
N ASP A 198 -5.55 8.19 9.17
CA ASP A 198 -5.26 8.12 10.61
C ASP A 198 -4.08 7.17 10.89
N VAL A 199 -2.92 7.48 10.30
CA VAL A 199 -1.67 6.71 10.40
C VAL A 199 -0.51 7.63 10.73
N ASP A 200 0.46 7.12 11.48
CA ASP A 200 1.70 7.83 11.78
C ASP A 200 2.84 7.29 10.91
N VAL A 201 3.24 8.05 9.91
CA VAL A 201 4.53 7.88 9.21
C VAL A 201 5.63 8.46 10.09
N THR A 202 6.60 7.63 10.48
CA THR A 202 7.64 7.97 11.46
C THR A 202 9.01 7.40 11.10
N THR A 203 10.06 8.09 11.51
CA THR A 203 11.45 7.61 11.51
C THR A 203 11.95 7.23 12.91
N GLU A 204 11.11 7.35 13.93
CA GLU A 204 11.42 6.96 15.31
C GLU A 204 11.25 5.44 15.48
N ASP A 205 12.33 4.75 15.89
CA ASP A 205 12.24 3.34 16.27
C ASP A 205 11.56 3.22 17.65
N MET A 206 10.25 2.96 17.62
CA MET A 206 9.44 2.71 18.83
C MET A 206 9.52 1.25 19.32
N GLY A 207 10.36 0.42 18.70
CA GLY A 207 10.53 -1.01 18.98
C GLY A 207 9.50 -1.91 18.30
N GLU A 208 9.85 -3.19 18.13
CA GLU A 208 9.03 -4.20 17.42
C GLU A 208 7.60 -4.31 17.95
N ALA A 209 7.40 -4.16 19.26
CA ALA A 209 6.08 -4.24 19.89
C ALA A 209 5.11 -3.14 19.44
N ALA A 210 5.60 -2.03 18.88
CA ALA A 210 4.77 -0.99 18.27
C ALA A 210 4.27 -1.38 16.87
N LEU A 211 4.91 -2.37 16.22
CA LEU A 211 4.62 -2.81 14.86
C LEU A 211 3.87 -4.16 14.82
N THR A 212 4.23 -5.09 15.71
CA THR A 212 3.60 -6.42 15.79
C THR A 212 2.15 -6.31 16.21
N ARG A 213 1.23 -6.80 15.36
CA ARG A 213 -0.18 -6.97 15.74
C ARG A 213 -0.33 -8.27 16.53
N SER A 214 -0.52 -8.18 17.83
CA SER A 214 -0.53 -9.36 18.72
C SER A 214 -1.79 -10.22 18.60
N SER A 215 -2.92 -9.65 18.15
CA SER A 215 -4.20 -10.34 18.01
C SER A 215 -5.15 -9.58 17.07
N SER A 216 -6.27 -10.20 16.68
CA SER A 216 -7.29 -9.53 15.86
C SER A 216 -7.96 -8.33 16.56
N THR A 217 -7.94 -8.30 17.89
CA THR A 217 -8.46 -7.17 18.69
C THR A 217 -7.40 -6.12 19.02
N ASP A 218 -6.14 -6.38 18.66
CA ASP A 218 -5.07 -5.41 18.84
C ASP A 218 -5.27 -4.25 17.86
N GLU A 219 -5.32 -3.04 18.42
CA GLU A 219 -5.44 -1.80 17.67
C GLU A 219 -4.10 -1.09 17.49
N TYR A 220 -3.03 -1.48 18.18
CA TYR A 220 -1.73 -0.81 18.10
C TYR A 220 -0.75 -1.67 17.32
N TYR A 221 -0.55 -1.35 16.05
CA TYR A 221 0.33 -2.10 15.18
C TYR A 221 0.70 -1.28 13.96
N GLY A 222 1.62 -1.80 13.15
CA GLY A 222 2.06 -1.13 11.96
C GLY A 222 2.83 -2.04 11.02
N VAL A 223 3.52 -1.39 10.09
CA VAL A 223 4.46 -2.03 9.20
C VAL A 223 5.78 -1.26 9.20
N ARG A 224 6.88 -2.00 9.14
CA ARG A 224 8.19 -1.45 8.80
C ARG A 224 8.30 -1.41 7.28
N VAL A 225 8.72 -0.27 6.75
CA VAL A 225 9.33 -0.14 5.43
C VAL A 225 10.83 -0.08 5.66
N LEU A 226 11.55 -1.12 5.27
CA LEU A 226 12.99 -1.22 5.49
C LEU A 226 13.74 -0.70 4.26
N ILE A 227 14.43 0.41 4.41
CA ILE A 227 15.23 1.04 3.37
C ILE A 227 16.69 0.59 3.57
N SER A 228 17.14 -0.37 2.76
CA SER A 228 18.47 -0.97 2.97
C SER A 228 19.05 -1.52 1.67
N PRO A 229 20.36 -1.38 1.42
CA PRO A 229 20.99 -1.83 0.19
C PRO A 229 21.25 -3.35 0.16
N ILE A 230 20.16 -4.11 0.06
CA ILE A 230 20.14 -5.59 0.10
C ILE A 230 19.57 -6.22 -1.18
N SER A 231 19.46 -5.47 -2.28
CA SER A 231 18.93 -5.98 -3.56
C SER A 231 19.67 -7.21 -4.08
N SER A 232 20.95 -7.38 -3.72
CA SER A 232 21.75 -8.56 -4.06
C SER A 232 21.14 -9.90 -3.62
N TYR A 233 20.26 -9.90 -2.61
CA TYR A 233 19.51 -11.07 -2.18
C TYR A 233 18.26 -11.32 -3.02
N PHE A 234 17.65 -10.27 -3.58
CA PHE A 234 16.28 -10.30 -4.11
C PHE A 234 16.21 -10.16 -5.64
N GLY A 235 17.01 -9.27 -6.23
CA GLY A 235 16.99 -8.96 -7.66
C GLY A 235 17.02 -7.45 -7.95
N PRO A 236 16.94 -7.05 -9.23
CA PRO A 236 17.03 -5.66 -9.68
C PRO A 236 15.72 -4.88 -9.49
N TYR A 237 15.13 -4.97 -8.30
CA TYR A 237 13.86 -4.34 -7.93
C TYR A 237 14.09 -3.00 -7.21
N GLY A 238 13.13 -2.09 -7.29
CA GLY A 238 13.10 -0.86 -6.49
C GLY A 238 12.59 -1.10 -5.07
N GLY A 239 11.63 -2.01 -4.93
CA GLY A 239 11.09 -2.47 -3.67
C GLY A 239 10.35 -3.79 -3.84
N ILE A 240 9.99 -4.43 -2.73
CA ILE A 240 9.13 -5.61 -2.68
C ILE A 240 8.27 -5.59 -1.42
N ALA A 241 7.01 -6.01 -1.55
CA ALA A 241 6.08 -6.09 -0.43
C ALA A 241 5.05 -7.21 -0.59
N TYR A 242 4.69 -7.86 0.52
CA TYR A 242 3.53 -8.75 0.58
C TYR A 242 2.24 -7.95 0.61
N VAL A 243 1.27 -8.36 -0.21
CA VAL A 243 -0.02 -7.69 -0.34
C VAL A 243 -0.87 -7.94 0.90
N GLY A 244 -1.38 -6.87 1.50
CA GLY A 244 -2.29 -6.95 2.65
C GLY A 244 -1.65 -7.41 3.97
N ALA A 245 -0.31 -7.40 4.08
CA ALA A 245 0.41 -7.84 5.27
C ALA A 245 0.30 -6.88 6.48
N PHE A 246 -0.17 -5.63 6.28
CA PHE A 246 -0.17 -4.59 7.31
C PHE A 246 -0.89 -5.02 8.61
N ASN A 247 -2.04 -5.67 8.47
CA ASN A 247 -2.87 -6.10 9.59
C ASN A 247 -2.71 -7.60 9.93
N ASP A 248 -1.75 -8.32 9.36
CA ASP A 248 -1.50 -9.71 9.75
C ASP A 248 -1.13 -9.78 11.24
N THR A 249 -1.67 -10.75 11.98
CA THR A 249 -1.31 -11.01 13.40
C THR A 249 0.00 -11.80 13.54
N SER A 250 0.81 -11.80 12.49
CA SER A 250 2.10 -12.46 12.40
C SER A 250 3.02 -11.59 11.57
N ASP A 251 4.25 -11.42 12.01
CA ASP A 251 5.26 -10.65 11.27
C ASP A 251 5.97 -11.48 10.18
N TYR A 252 5.54 -12.73 9.94
CA TYR A 252 6.17 -13.61 8.96
C TYR A 252 6.18 -13.00 7.54
N TYR A 253 5.16 -12.23 7.16
CA TYR A 253 5.07 -11.58 5.84
C TYR A 253 5.47 -10.09 5.87
N LYS A 254 6.04 -9.63 6.97
CA LYS A 254 6.62 -8.28 7.13
C LYS A 254 8.15 -8.39 7.13
N PRO A 255 8.90 -7.31 6.88
CA PRO A 255 8.49 -5.94 6.48
C PRO A 255 8.27 -5.78 4.97
N ALA A 256 7.87 -4.58 4.53
CA ALA A 256 8.08 -4.11 3.16
C ALA A 256 9.56 -3.70 2.98
N LEU A 257 10.14 -3.93 1.81
CA LEU A 257 11.56 -3.65 1.55
C LEU A 257 11.71 -2.64 0.40
N VAL A 258 12.61 -1.68 0.56
CA VAL A 258 12.98 -0.71 -0.48
C VAL A 258 14.50 -0.77 -0.67
N PHE A 259 14.93 -0.81 -1.94
CA PHE A 259 16.32 -1.00 -2.35
C PHE A 259 16.90 0.29 -2.94
N PRO A 260 17.46 1.19 -2.12
CA PRO A 260 17.89 2.53 -2.54
C PRO A 260 18.96 2.51 -3.64
N GLU A 261 19.87 1.52 -3.63
CA GLU A 261 20.93 1.33 -4.62
C GLU A 261 20.41 1.11 -6.04
N ASN A 262 19.17 0.63 -6.15
CA ASN A 262 18.48 0.36 -7.41
C ASN A 262 17.59 1.54 -7.85
N LEU A 263 17.33 2.50 -6.96
CA LEU A 263 16.44 3.64 -7.19
C LEU A 263 17.22 4.93 -7.46
N GLY A 264 18.48 4.84 -7.90
CA GLY A 264 19.37 5.99 -7.97
C GLY A 264 19.68 6.46 -6.55
N PRO A 265 20.66 5.87 -5.86
CA PRO A 265 20.85 5.97 -4.39
C PRO A 265 20.94 7.38 -3.83
N ASN A 266 21.18 8.38 -4.68
CA ASN A 266 21.23 9.80 -4.31
C ASN A 266 19.89 10.55 -4.56
N SER A 267 18.79 9.83 -4.83
CA SER A 267 17.47 10.40 -5.13
C SER A 267 16.49 10.14 -4.00
N ALA A 268 16.43 11.08 -3.04
CA ALA A 268 15.45 11.06 -1.96
C ALA A 268 14.01 10.91 -2.50
N ARG A 269 13.70 11.60 -3.60
CA ARG A 269 12.42 11.47 -4.29
C ARG A 269 12.12 10.02 -4.70
N TYR A 270 13.03 9.34 -5.39
CA TYR A 270 12.73 7.99 -5.90
C TYR A 270 12.60 6.97 -4.77
N VAL A 271 13.40 7.12 -3.71
CA VAL A 271 13.27 6.30 -2.49
C VAL A 271 11.93 6.57 -1.81
N ALA A 272 11.48 7.82 -1.75
CA ALA A 272 10.17 8.17 -1.16
C ALA A 272 8.99 7.57 -1.93
N GLU A 273 8.98 7.69 -3.26
CA GLU A 273 7.92 7.08 -4.09
C GLU A 273 7.84 5.57 -3.86
N ALA A 274 9.00 4.88 -3.82
CA ALA A 274 9.03 3.45 -3.51
C ALA A 274 8.54 3.17 -2.09
N CYS A 275 8.94 3.94 -1.08
CA CYS A 275 8.45 3.75 0.30
C CYS A 275 6.92 3.84 0.39
N ALA A 276 6.32 4.85 -0.26
CA ALA A 276 4.88 5.00 -0.27
C ALA A 276 4.18 3.85 -1.01
N HIS A 277 4.72 3.45 -2.16
CA HIS A 277 4.26 2.35 -3.00
C HIS A 277 4.27 1.01 -2.26
N GLU A 278 5.41 0.64 -1.67
CA GLU A 278 5.56 -0.63 -0.95
C GLU A 278 4.67 -0.70 0.30
N ALA A 279 4.55 0.42 1.03
CA ALA A 279 3.59 0.53 2.13
C ALA A 279 2.15 0.33 1.62
N GLY A 280 1.82 0.87 0.45
CA GLY A 280 0.53 0.71 -0.23
C GLY A 280 0.21 -0.75 -0.54
N HIS A 281 1.17 -1.52 -1.02
CA HIS A 281 1.00 -2.97 -1.20
C HIS A 281 0.66 -3.68 0.12
N THR A 282 1.33 -3.33 1.23
CA THR A 282 0.99 -3.93 2.53
C THR A 282 -0.45 -3.61 2.99
N LEU A 283 -1.02 -2.52 2.48
CA LEU A 283 -2.40 -2.09 2.69
C LEU A 283 -3.37 -2.64 1.64
N GLY A 284 -2.91 -3.55 0.77
CA GLY A 284 -3.75 -4.33 -0.13
C GLY A 284 -3.87 -3.78 -1.55
N LEU A 285 -3.12 -2.73 -1.91
CA LEU A 285 -3.18 -2.12 -3.24
C LEU A 285 -2.45 -2.95 -4.30
N SER A 286 -3.01 -2.96 -5.51
CA SER A 286 -2.40 -3.51 -6.72
C SER A 286 -1.85 -2.38 -7.59
N HIS A 287 -1.06 -2.71 -8.61
CA HIS A 287 -0.57 -1.69 -9.55
C HIS A 287 -1.65 -1.01 -10.37
N ASP A 288 -1.47 0.30 -10.51
CA ASP A 288 -2.13 1.15 -11.48
C ASP A 288 -1.41 1.07 -12.82
N GLY A 289 -1.84 0.10 -13.64
CA GLY A 289 -1.31 -0.14 -14.99
C GLY A 289 -2.24 0.33 -16.10
N THR A 290 -1.92 -0.06 -17.33
CA THR A 290 -2.71 0.28 -18.53
C THR A 290 -3.25 -0.96 -19.25
N THR A 291 -4.40 -0.83 -19.92
CA THR A 291 -4.94 -1.88 -20.80
C THR A 291 -4.09 -2.10 -22.05
N THR A 292 -3.07 -1.26 -22.28
CA THR A 292 -2.06 -1.46 -23.34
C THR A 292 -0.93 -2.40 -22.94
N GLY A 293 -0.93 -2.90 -21.70
CA GLY A 293 -0.03 -3.94 -21.21
C GLY A 293 1.11 -3.43 -20.33
N ASP A 294 1.13 -2.15 -19.95
CA ASP A 294 2.08 -1.65 -18.96
C ASP A 294 1.57 -1.97 -17.56
N ALA A 295 2.40 -2.58 -16.73
CA ALA A 295 2.08 -2.82 -15.32
C ALA A 295 1.97 -1.50 -14.54
N TYR A 296 2.70 -0.46 -14.97
CA TYR A 296 2.75 0.84 -14.30
C TYR A 296 2.39 1.97 -15.27
N PHE A 297 1.34 2.71 -14.93
CA PHE A 297 0.95 3.90 -15.65
C PHE A 297 1.92 5.05 -15.33
N ARG A 298 2.50 5.66 -16.37
CA ARG A 298 3.54 6.70 -16.26
C ARG A 298 3.00 8.12 -16.09
N GLY A 299 1.69 8.27 -15.91
CA GLY A 299 1.09 9.58 -15.73
C GLY A 299 0.91 10.41 -17.00
N TYR A 300 0.50 11.66 -16.81
CA TYR A 300 0.29 12.67 -17.84
C TYR A 300 1.03 13.96 -17.52
N GLY A 301 1.07 14.85 -18.53
CA GLY A 301 1.57 16.21 -18.38
C GLY A 301 3.08 16.30 -18.28
N THR A 302 3.56 17.53 -18.14
CA THR A 302 4.98 17.90 -17.97
C THR A 302 5.07 19.08 -17.00
N GLY A 303 6.25 19.29 -16.40
CA GLY A 303 6.48 20.37 -15.43
C GLY A 303 5.63 20.24 -14.16
N GLU A 304 5.26 21.38 -13.58
CA GLU A 304 4.58 21.47 -12.27
C GLU A 304 3.25 20.71 -12.18
N THR A 305 2.54 20.59 -13.29
CA THR A 305 1.24 19.90 -13.34
C THR A 305 1.37 18.46 -13.84
N SER A 306 2.59 17.94 -13.93
CA SER A 306 2.79 16.53 -14.28
C SER A 306 2.30 15.64 -13.15
N TRP A 307 1.55 14.61 -13.51
CA TRP A 307 0.80 13.78 -12.56
C TRP A 307 0.97 12.29 -12.83
N ALA A 308 1.10 11.46 -11.79
CA ALA A 308 0.94 10.00 -11.87
C ALA A 308 0.37 9.43 -10.57
N PRO A 309 -0.28 8.24 -10.62
CA PRO A 309 -0.67 7.52 -9.42
C PRO A 309 0.54 6.93 -8.68
N ILE A 310 0.47 6.88 -7.34
CA ILE A 310 1.51 6.28 -6.49
C ILE A 310 1.71 4.79 -6.82
N MET A 311 0.62 4.04 -7.05
CA MET A 311 0.68 2.64 -7.48
C MET A 311 1.07 2.45 -8.96
N GLY A 312 1.45 3.52 -9.66
CA GLY A 312 1.98 3.49 -11.01
C GLY A 312 3.48 3.82 -11.05
N ALA A 313 3.90 4.60 -12.05
CA ALA A 313 5.29 4.99 -12.27
C ALA A 313 5.51 6.49 -12.04
N SER A 314 5.45 6.92 -10.79
CA SER A 314 5.39 8.33 -10.39
C SER A 314 6.74 9.07 -10.32
N TYR A 315 7.88 8.35 -10.41
CA TYR A 315 9.24 8.87 -10.21
C TYR A 315 9.55 10.24 -10.86
N SER A 316 8.96 10.57 -12.03
CA SER A 316 9.18 11.84 -12.75
C SER A 316 8.00 12.80 -12.76
N ARG A 317 7.08 12.72 -11.78
CA ARG A 317 5.87 13.55 -11.73
C ARG A 317 5.79 14.43 -10.50
N ASN A 318 5.51 15.70 -10.68
CA ASN A 318 5.50 16.68 -9.60
C ASN A 318 4.28 16.54 -8.69
N VAL A 319 3.20 15.96 -9.20
CA VAL A 319 2.04 15.56 -8.42
C VAL A 319 1.92 14.04 -8.44
N THR A 320 1.92 13.45 -7.26
CA THR A 320 1.74 12.02 -7.02
C THR A 320 0.58 11.87 -6.03
N GLN A 321 -0.32 10.91 -6.28
CA GLN A 321 -1.48 10.71 -5.40
C GLN A 321 -2.04 9.29 -5.52
N TRP A 322 -2.85 8.90 -4.54
CA TRP A 322 -3.71 7.72 -4.59
C TRP A 322 -4.83 7.88 -5.63
N SER A 323 -5.21 6.78 -6.27
CA SER A 323 -6.00 6.79 -7.50
C SER A 323 -7.27 5.93 -7.36
N LYS A 324 -8.20 6.16 -8.28
CA LYS A 324 -9.38 5.31 -8.48
C LYS A 324 -9.45 4.73 -9.89
N GLY A 325 -8.29 4.61 -10.55
CA GLY A 325 -8.21 4.30 -11.98
C GLY A 325 -8.71 5.44 -12.87
N GLU A 326 -8.63 6.69 -12.41
CA GLU A 326 -9.19 7.87 -13.09
C GLU A 326 -8.31 8.40 -14.24
N TYR A 327 -7.70 7.48 -15.00
CA TYR A 327 -6.84 7.80 -16.14
C TYR A 327 -7.19 6.95 -17.36
N THR A 328 -6.81 7.43 -18.55
CA THR A 328 -7.19 6.74 -19.79
C THR A 328 -6.51 5.38 -19.84
N ASN A 329 -7.28 4.36 -20.22
CA ASN A 329 -6.82 2.97 -20.31
C ASN A 329 -6.41 2.37 -18.95
N ALA A 330 -6.92 2.86 -17.82
CA ALA A 330 -6.68 2.20 -16.53
C ALA A 330 -7.15 0.74 -16.57
N ASN A 331 -6.24 -0.19 -16.22
CA ASN A 331 -6.57 -1.61 -16.07
C ASN A 331 -6.83 -2.01 -14.60
N ASN A 332 -6.66 -1.07 -13.67
CA ASN A 332 -7.05 -1.16 -12.28
C ASN A 332 -8.13 -0.12 -11.99
N GLN A 333 -9.16 -0.49 -11.22
CA GLN A 333 -10.22 0.42 -10.75
C GLN A 333 -10.41 0.29 -9.24
N GLU A 334 -9.36 -0.13 -8.52
CA GLU A 334 -9.31 -0.06 -7.06
C GLU A 334 -9.52 1.41 -6.62
N ASP A 335 -10.30 1.61 -5.56
CA ASP A 335 -10.39 2.92 -4.90
C ASP A 335 -9.32 2.93 -3.80
N ASP A 336 -8.11 3.37 -4.14
CA ASP A 336 -6.95 3.30 -3.25
C ASP A 336 -7.22 3.96 -1.91
N LEU A 337 -7.91 5.11 -1.94
CA LEU A 337 -8.29 5.87 -0.74
C LEU A 337 -9.19 5.03 0.18
N ALA A 338 -10.20 4.37 -0.39
CA ALA A 338 -11.10 3.53 0.39
C ALA A 338 -10.40 2.27 0.94
N ILE A 339 -9.49 1.67 0.16
CA ILE A 339 -8.74 0.49 0.57
C ILE A 339 -7.80 0.83 1.72
N ILE A 340 -6.96 1.87 1.58
CA ILE A 340 -6.07 2.32 2.67
C ILE A 340 -6.89 2.66 3.92
N ALA A 341 -7.97 3.43 3.77
CA ALA A 341 -8.83 3.80 4.89
C ALA A 341 -9.49 2.59 5.59
N SER A 342 -9.65 1.45 4.90
CA SER A 342 -10.14 0.22 5.55
C SER A 342 -9.14 -0.40 6.54
N TYR A 343 -7.84 -0.10 6.39
CA TYR A 343 -6.78 -0.56 7.29
C TYR A 343 -6.47 0.43 8.42
N VAL A 344 -6.42 1.72 8.08
CA VAL A 344 -5.91 2.77 8.97
C VAL A 344 -6.92 3.85 9.31
N GLY A 345 -8.06 3.91 8.62
CA GLY A 345 -9.05 4.99 8.78
C GLY A 345 -8.65 6.28 8.07
N PHE A 346 -9.63 7.16 7.85
CA PHE A 346 -9.36 8.55 7.43
C PHE A 346 -9.02 9.40 8.64
N ARG A 347 -8.15 10.39 8.43
CA ARG A 347 -7.90 11.44 9.41
C ARG A 347 -9.20 12.25 9.60
N PRO A 348 -9.66 12.49 10.84
CA PRO A 348 -10.75 13.42 11.10
C PRO A 348 -10.41 14.82 10.60
N ASP A 349 -11.40 15.56 10.10
CA ASP A 349 -11.21 16.96 9.70
C ASP A 349 -10.74 17.79 10.89
N ASP A 350 -9.65 18.55 10.70
CA ASP A 350 -9.07 19.44 11.70
C ASP A 350 -9.81 20.80 11.75
N HIS A 351 -10.76 21.03 10.83
CA HIS A 351 -11.67 22.17 10.84
C HIS A 351 -13.12 21.71 11.08
N GLY A 352 -13.72 22.13 12.20
CA GLY A 352 -15.15 21.94 12.41
C GLY A 352 -15.94 22.72 11.35
N ASN A 353 -16.98 22.09 10.78
CA ASN A 353 -18.00 22.82 10.02
C ASN A 353 -18.79 23.71 10.99
N ASP A 354 -18.22 24.86 11.35
CA ASP A 354 -18.94 25.93 12.02
C ASP A 354 -19.90 26.55 10.99
N SER A 355 -21.16 26.14 11.04
CA SER A 355 -22.27 26.78 10.30
C SER A 355 -23.20 27.53 11.23
#